data_AF-A0A523NM48-F1
#
_entry.id   AF-A0A523NM48-F1
#
_cell.length_a   1.000
_cell.length_b   1.000
_cell.length_c   1.000
_cell.angle_alpha   90.00
_cell.angle_beta   90.00
_cell.angle_gamma   90.00
#
_symmetry.space_group_name_H-M   'P 1'
#
loop_
_entity.id
_entity.type
_entity.pdbx_description
1 polymer ?
#
loop_
_entity_poly.entity_id
_entity_poly.type
_entity_poly.pdbx_seq_one_letter_code
_entity_poly.pdbx_strand_id
1 'polypeptide(L)'
;MLIYAGIDEAGYGPMFGPLCVAGTVFVLDSHDPAGGQPDLWRLLRAAVCRKPSDRKRRLAVNDSKKLKGPNDGPNHPLRHLERAVLAFDPYGEPAPEDDDAFFAPLGAAVPGHPWFTGKTPLPLAHTADQLRISRARLQRAMQRAAIRCEMMSCRVIGAEELNRAIADRGTKADVNFDAAVRLIDAIWSRWPDDHPRIIIDRHGGRTRYGDGFERALAGTTAEVVAETTSMSRYILSRAGSKVTVSFATEADGRFLPVALASMLAKYVRELLMLRLNCFFRARMPQLKPTAGYFTDGRRYLTEIKPLIKQMNVTQSQLVRLH
;
A
#
# COMPACT_ATOMS: atom_id res chain seq x y z
N MET A 1 4.32 3.23 25.51
CA MET A 1 3.61 2.97 24.24
C MET A 1 4.53 3.32 23.08
N LEU A 2 4.49 2.53 22.01
CA LEU A 2 5.20 2.80 20.76
C LEU A 2 4.20 2.85 19.60
N ILE A 3 4.26 3.94 18.82
CA ILE A 3 3.58 4.04 17.51
C ILE A 3 4.56 3.60 16.43
N TYR A 4 4.27 2.47 15.80
CA TYR A 4 5.14 1.85 14.81
C TYR A 4 4.43 1.69 13.47
N ALA A 5 4.92 2.41 12.45
CA ALA A 5 4.30 2.46 11.14
C ALA A 5 5.22 1.97 10.03
N GLY A 6 4.60 1.47 8.96
CA GLY A 6 5.25 1.10 7.72
C GLY A 6 4.56 1.74 6.53
N ILE A 7 5.34 2.21 5.55
CA ILE A 7 4.84 2.75 4.27
C ILE A 7 5.54 2.03 3.12
N ASP A 8 4.78 1.68 2.09
CA ASP A 8 5.30 1.11 0.84
C ASP A 8 4.37 1.46 -0.33
N GLU A 9 4.85 1.28 -1.56
CA GLU A 9 4.09 1.51 -2.78
C GLU A 9 3.87 0.27 -3.65
N ALA A 10 2.81 0.32 -4.46
CA ALA A 10 2.56 -0.64 -5.53
C ALA A 10 2.24 0.08 -6.84
N GLY A 11 2.81 -0.45 -7.91
CA GLY A 11 2.61 0.10 -9.24
C GLY A 11 3.59 1.20 -9.60
N TYR A 12 4.86 1.12 -9.20
CA TYR A 12 5.89 2.06 -9.66
C TYR A 12 6.31 1.83 -11.13
N GLY A 13 6.40 0.60 -11.61
CA GLY A 13 6.79 0.28 -13.01
C GLY A 13 5.69 0.27 -14.10
N PRO A 14 4.44 -0.13 -13.81
CA PRO A 14 3.39 -0.31 -14.83
C PRO A 14 3.05 0.94 -15.66
N MET A 15 2.64 0.73 -16.91
CA MET A 15 1.99 1.70 -17.81
C MET A 15 0.52 1.95 -17.44
N PHE A 16 -0.20 0.90 -17.01
CA PHE A 16 -1.62 0.98 -16.64
C PHE A 16 -1.86 0.83 -15.14
N GLY A 17 -3.00 1.38 -14.72
CA GLY A 17 -3.49 1.36 -13.34
C GLY A 17 -2.93 2.51 -12.50
N PRO A 18 -3.39 2.64 -11.25
CA PRO A 18 -2.95 3.69 -10.35
C PRO A 18 -1.67 3.31 -9.59
N LEU A 19 -0.88 4.33 -9.22
CA LEU A 19 0.18 4.19 -8.22
C LEU A 19 -0.51 4.22 -6.86
N CYS A 20 -0.30 3.21 -6.04
CA CYS A 20 -0.89 3.13 -4.71
C CYS A 20 0.23 3.23 -3.69
N VAL A 21 0.15 4.19 -2.77
CA VAL A 21 1.10 4.36 -1.66
C VAL A 21 0.34 4.14 -0.38
N ALA A 22 0.70 3.12 0.39
CA ALA A 22 -0.08 2.70 1.54
C ALA A 22 0.74 2.83 2.82
N GLY A 23 0.03 3.08 3.93
CA GLY A 23 0.59 3.13 5.27
C GLY A 23 -0.17 2.20 6.20
N THR A 24 0.53 1.50 7.09
CA THR A 24 -0.08 0.77 8.21
C THR A 24 0.54 1.18 9.52
N VAL A 25 -0.27 1.30 10.57
CA VAL A 25 0.16 1.73 11.90
C VAL A 25 -0.21 0.69 12.93
N PHE A 26 0.77 0.35 13.75
CA PHE A 26 0.63 -0.51 14.91
C PHE A 26 0.88 0.29 16.18
N VAL A 27 -0.03 0.14 17.15
CA VAL A 27 0.13 0.68 18.49
C VAL A 27 0.55 -0.47 19.40
N LEU A 28 1.67 -0.31 20.09
CA LEU A 28 2.19 -1.25 21.06
C LEU A 28 2.12 -0.61 22.45
N ASP A 29 1.05 -0.89 23.19
CA ASP A 29 0.71 -0.18 24.42
C ASP A 29 1.80 -0.37 25.49
N SER A 30 2.31 -1.61 25.64
CA SER A 30 3.29 -2.00 26.68
C SER A 30 4.75 -1.99 26.23
N HIS A 31 5.08 -1.44 25.05
CA HIS A 31 6.45 -1.40 24.56
C HIS A 31 7.15 -0.09 24.94
N ASP A 32 8.38 -0.20 25.43
CA ASP A 32 9.27 0.94 25.69
C ASP A 32 9.97 1.37 24.38
N PRO A 33 9.71 2.59 23.88
CA PRO A 33 10.36 3.10 22.68
C PRO A 33 11.89 3.12 22.74
N ALA A 34 12.49 3.20 23.93
CA ALA A 34 13.95 3.17 24.11
C ALA A 34 14.56 1.82 23.68
N GLY A 35 13.78 0.74 23.72
CA GLY A 35 14.19 -0.60 23.27
C GLY A 35 14.23 -0.77 21.75
N GLY A 36 13.90 0.26 20.96
CA GLY A 36 13.87 0.21 19.50
C GLY A 36 12.65 -0.50 18.92
N GLN A 37 12.64 -0.70 17.59
CA GLN A 37 11.50 -1.35 16.92
C GLN A 37 11.51 -2.88 17.15
N PRO A 38 10.41 -3.47 17.66
CA PRO A 38 10.35 -4.92 17.85
C PRO A 38 10.05 -5.68 16.55
N ASP A 39 10.41 -6.96 16.50
CA ASP A 39 10.00 -7.88 15.44
C ASP A 39 8.53 -8.32 15.65
N LEU A 40 7.60 -7.71 14.92
CA LEU A 40 6.19 -8.04 14.99
C LEU A 40 5.86 -9.45 14.47
N TRP A 41 6.66 -10.05 13.58
CA TRP A 41 6.44 -11.47 13.22
C TRP A 41 6.70 -12.38 14.41
N ARG A 42 7.72 -12.06 15.24
CA ARG A 42 8.03 -12.81 16.46
C ARG A 42 6.94 -12.66 17.51
N LEU A 43 6.45 -11.43 17.72
CA LEU A 43 5.39 -11.13 18.68
C LEU A 43 4.05 -11.75 18.26
N LEU A 44 3.71 -11.70 16.97
CA LEU A 44 2.44 -12.20 16.44
C LEU A 44 2.54 -13.62 15.86
N ARG A 45 3.61 -14.38 16.16
CA ARG A 45 3.92 -15.70 15.54
C ARG A 45 2.80 -16.73 15.63
N ALA A 46 1.88 -16.58 16.58
CA ALA A 46 0.70 -17.44 16.73
C ALA A 46 -0.31 -17.28 15.57
N ALA A 47 -0.34 -16.11 14.93
CA ALA A 47 -1.30 -15.76 13.89
C ALA A 47 -0.66 -15.44 12.53
N VAL A 48 0.59 -14.97 12.49
CA VAL A 48 1.27 -14.56 11.24
C VAL A 48 2.48 -15.44 10.91
N CYS A 49 2.85 -15.45 9.64
CA CYS A 49 4.03 -16.12 9.10
C CYS A 49 4.54 -15.40 7.84
N ARG A 50 5.74 -15.73 7.38
CA ARG A 50 6.31 -15.17 6.14
C ARG A 50 6.01 -16.00 4.88
N LYS A 51 5.63 -17.26 5.03
CA LYS A 51 5.49 -18.22 3.93
C LYS A 51 4.02 -18.56 3.66
N PRO A 52 3.52 -18.46 2.42
CA PRO A 52 2.15 -18.86 2.09
C PRO A 52 1.84 -20.34 2.34
N SER A 53 2.86 -21.21 2.29
CA SER A 53 2.76 -22.66 2.48
C SER A 53 2.79 -23.10 3.95
N ASP A 54 2.50 -22.19 4.89
CA ASP A 54 2.51 -22.49 6.33
C ASP A 54 1.48 -23.56 6.72
N ARG A 55 1.97 -24.70 7.22
CA ARG A 55 1.12 -25.84 7.65
C ARG A 55 0.13 -25.47 8.76
N LYS A 56 0.47 -24.47 9.60
CA LYS A 56 -0.40 -23.95 10.66
C LYS A 56 -1.47 -22.98 10.13
N ARG A 57 -1.56 -22.77 8.81
CA ARG A 57 -2.52 -21.90 8.12
C ARG A 57 -2.57 -20.48 8.72
N ARG A 58 -1.42 -19.94 9.12
CA ARG A 58 -1.28 -18.55 9.59
C ARG A 58 -1.45 -17.56 8.43
N LEU A 59 -1.71 -16.30 8.76
CA LEU A 59 -1.71 -15.20 7.81
C LEU A 59 -0.29 -15.02 7.26
N ALA A 60 -0.14 -15.09 5.94
CA ALA A 60 1.13 -14.82 5.29
C ALA A 60 1.26 -13.30 5.14
N VAL A 61 2.31 -12.71 5.71
CA VAL A 61 2.63 -11.28 5.62
C VAL A 61 4.09 -11.14 5.23
N ASN A 62 4.35 -10.57 4.05
CA ASN A 62 5.65 -10.47 3.39
C ASN A 62 5.51 -9.55 2.15
N ASP A 63 6.61 -9.33 1.43
CA ASP A 63 6.65 -8.73 0.09
C ASP A 63 5.47 -9.18 -0.78
N SER A 64 4.68 -8.21 -1.26
CA SER A 64 3.46 -8.45 -2.01
C SER A 64 3.68 -9.21 -3.32
N LYS A 65 4.87 -9.09 -3.94
CA LYS A 65 5.26 -9.84 -5.14
C LYS A 65 5.42 -11.33 -4.85
N LYS A 66 5.86 -11.70 -3.64
CA LYS A 66 5.98 -13.10 -3.20
C LYS A 66 4.64 -13.71 -2.78
N LEU A 67 3.66 -12.88 -2.45
CA LEU A 67 2.34 -13.32 -1.98
C LEU A 67 1.24 -13.27 -3.04
N LYS A 68 1.41 -12.50 -4.12
CA LYS A 68 0.54 -12.58 -5.30
C LYS A 68 0.75 -13.92 -6.02
N GLY A 69 -0.32 -14.69 -6.15
CA GLY A 69 -0.31 -15.95 -6.88
C GLY A 69 -0.17 -15.76 -8.40
N PRO A 70 0.13 -16.84 -9.14
CA PRO A 70 0.11 -16.83 -10.59
C PRO A 70 -1.31 -16.58 -11.10
N ASN A 71 -1.44 -15.83 -12.21
CA ASN A 71 -2.74 -15.50 -12.80
C ASN A 71 -3.48 -16.75 -13.32
N ASP A 72 -2.73 -17.75 -13.82
CA ASP A 72 -3.27 -19.00 -14.38
C ASP A 72 -3.25 -20.15 -13.36
N GLY A 73 -3.17 -19.83 -12.07
CA GLY A 73 -3.15 -20.82 -10.99
C GLY A 73 -4.54 -21.34 -10.62
N PRO A 74 -4.63 -22.47 -9.90
CA PRO A 74 -5.90 -23.09 -9.51
C PRO A 74 -6.67 -22.31 -8.43
N ASN A 75 -6.08 -21.27 -7.84
CA ASN A 75 -6.76 -20.42 -6.87
C ASN A 75 -6.56 -18.96 -7.24
N HIS A 76 -7.47 -18.10 -6.79
CA HIS A 76 -7.41 -16.67 -7.09
C HIS A 76 -6.04 -16.05 -6.74
N PRO A 77 -5.44 -15.23 -7.64
CA PRO A 77 -4.10 -14.65 -7.44
C PRO A 77 -3.97 -13.78 -6.19
N LEU A 78 -5.06 -13.11 -5.79
CA LEU A 78 -5.07 -12.19 -4.66
C LEU A 78 -5.34 -12.86 -3.31
N ARG A 79 -5.52 -14.19 -3.25
CA ARG A 79 -5.97 -14.89 -2.04
C ARG A 79 -5.14 -14.58 -0.79
N HIS A 80 -3.81 -14.49 -0.89
CA HIS A 80 -2.99 -14.22 0.30
C HIS A 80 -2.98 -12.74 0.68
N LEU A 81 -3.04 -11.86 -0.32
CA LEU A 81 -3.15 -10.41 -0.12
C LEU A 81 -4.47 -10.09 0.59
N GLU A 82 -5.60 -10.51 0.01
CA GLU A 82 -6.94 -10.31 0.55
C GLU A 82 -7.04 -10.83 1.99
N ARG A 83 -6.64 -12.10 2.23
CA ARG A 83 -6.81 -12.71 3.55
C ARG A 83 -6.06 -11.96 4.65
N ALA A 84 -4.85 -11.49 4.38
CA ALA A 84 -4.09 -10.75 5.37
C ALA A 84 -4.64 -9.33 5.51
N VAL A 85 -4.81 -8.60 4.41
CA VAL A 85 -5.27 -7.21 4.42
C VAL A 85 -6.62 -7.10 5.13
N LEU A 86 -7.61 -7.93 4.79
CA LEU A 86 -8.92 -7.90 5.43
C LEU A 86 -8.91 -8.45 6.86
N ALA A 87 -7.95 -9.30 7.24
CA ALA A 87 -7.84 -9.74 8.65
C ALA A 87 -7.24 -8.64 9.55
N PHE A 88 -6.30 -7.84 9.02
CA PHE A 88 -5.67 -6.72 9.73
C PHE A 88 -6.52 -5.44 9.72
N ASP A 89 -7.47 -5.33 8.80
CA ASP A 89 -8.31 -4.14 8.63
C ASP A 89 -8.93 -3.65 9.96
N PRO A 90 -8.53 -2.46 10.47
CA PRO A 90 -8.98 -1.97 11.76
C PRO A 90 -10.41 -1.41 11.74
N TYR A 91 -11.04 -1.26 10.57
CA TYR A 91 -12.33 -0.56 10.42
C TYR A 91 -13.55 -1.42 10.74
N GLY A 92 -13.35 -2.71 11.03
CA GLY A 92 -14.32 -3.56 11.71
C GLY A 92 -14.82 -4.76 10.93
N GLU A 93 -15.85 -5.38 11.49
CA GLU A 93 -16.70 -6.39 10.85
C GLU A 93 -18.11 -5.81 10.63
N PRO A 94 -18.87 -6.28 9.61
CA PRO A 94 -18.54 -7.36 8.68
C PRO A 94 -17.42 -6.99 7.68
N ALA A 95 -16.91 -8.00 6.97
CA ALA A 95 -16.01 -7.74 5.83
C ALA A 95 -16.73 -6.84 4.81
N PRO A 96 -16.01 -5.95 4.11
CA PRO A 96 -16.62 -5.06 3.13
C PRO A 96 -17.33 -5.87 2.04
N GLU A 97 -18.54 -5.44 1.65
CA GLU A 97 -19.35 -6.10 0.62
C GLU A 97 -18.79 -5.89 -0.79
N ASP A 98 -18.10 -4.77 -1.00
CA ASP A 98 -17.45 -4.41 -2.26
C ASP A 98 -16.18 -3.59 -2.02
N ASP A 99 -15.43 -3.37 -3.09
CA ASP A 99 -14.19 -2.59 -3.07
C ASP A 99 -14.40 -1.09 -2.76
N ASP A 100 -15.57 -0.48 -3.01
CA ASP A 100 -15.84 0.90 -2.56
C ASP A 100 -15.95 0.97 -1.03
N ALA A 101 -16.70 0.04 -0.42
CA ALA A 101 -16.83 -0.08 1.03
C ALA A 101 -15.47 -0.35 1.70
N PHE A 102 -14.58 -1.06 1.02
CA PHE A 102 -13.19 -1.24 1.45
C PHE A 102 -12.34 0.04 1.29
N PHE A 103 -12.49 0.77 0.18
CA PHE A 103 -11.68 1.95 -0.12
C PHE A 103 -12.01 3.17 0.74
N ALA A 104 -13.28 3.36 1.08
CA ALA A 104 -13.75 4.53 1.82
C ALA A 104 -13.00 4.78 3.14
N PRO A 105 -12.93 3.82 4.09
CA PRO A 105 -12.23 4.05 5.36
C PRO A 105 -10.70 4.14 5.23
N LEU A 106 -10.12 3.63 4.14
CA LEU A 106 -8.70 3.76 3.84
C LEU A 106 -8.31 5.16 3.32
N GLY A 107 -9.28 5.97 2.91
CA GLY A 107 -9.05 7.20 2.14
C GLY A 107 -8.57 6.92 0.71
N ALA A 108 -8.82 5.72 0.18
CA ALA A 108 -8.37 5.28 -1.14
C ALA A 108 -9.28 5.82 -2.25
N ALA A 109 -9.18 7.13 -2.51
CA ALA A 109 -10.00 7.80 -3.51
C ALA A 109 -9.84 7.19 -4.91
N VAL A 110 -10.95 6.67 -5.45
CA VAL A 110 -11.00 6.07 -6.79
C VAL A 110 -10.80 7.18 -7.85
N PRO A 111 -9.90 7.01 -8.83
CA PRO A 111 -9.69 8.03 -9.87
C PRO A 111 -10.97 8.25 -10.70
N GLY A 112 -11.27 9.50 -11.04
CA GLY A 112 -12.49 9.92 -11.73
C GLY A 112 -12.51 9.59 -13.23
N HIS A 113 -12.51 8.30 -13.58
CA HIS A 113 -12.59 7.84 -14.97
C HIS A 113 -13.60 6.71 -15.18
N PRO A 114 -14.20 6.57 -16.38
CA PRO A 114 -15.23 5.56 -16.65
C PRO A 114 -14.82 4.13 -16.35
N TRP A 115 -13.53 3.79 -16.51
CA TRP A 115 -13.03 2.43 -16.26
C TRP A 115 -12.84 2.08 -14.78
N PHE A 116 -13.14 3.00 -13.87
CA PHE A 116 -13.14 2.75 -12.43
C PHE A 116 -14.53 2.83 -11.77
N THR A 117 -15.60 3.04 -12.54
CA THR A 117 -16.96 3.22 -11.99
C THR A 117 -17.67 1.92 -11.61
N GLY A 118 -17.26 0.79 -12.19
CA GLY A 118 -17.75 -0.53 -11.78
C GLY A 118 -17.29 -0.88 -10.36
N LYS A 119 -17.86 -1.94 -9.77
CA LYS A 119 -17.46 -2.44 -8.45
C LYS A 119 -17.08 -3.91 -8.50
N THR A 120 -16.25 -4.33 -7.55
CA THR A 120 -15.84 -5.71 -7.35
C THR A 120 -16.46 -6.20 -6.03
N PRO A 121 -17.34 -7.21 -6.05
CA PRO A 121 -17.83 -7.83 -4.83
C PRO A 121 -16.68 -8.40 -4.00
N LEU A 122 -16.74 -8.19 -2.69
CA LEU A 122 -15.78 -8.70 -1.73
C LEU A 122 -16.48 -9.60 -0.69
N PRO A 123 -15.78 -10.61 -0.15
CA PRO A 123 -14.40 -10.99 -0.50
C PRO A 123 -14.32 -11.73 -1.84
N LEU A 124 -13.19 -11.58 -2.54
CA LEU A 124 -12.99 -12.10 -3.91
C LEU A 124 -12.47 -13.55 -3.95
N ALA A 125 -11.65 -13.92 -2.96
CA ALA A 125 -10.89 -15.17 -2.95
C ALA A 125 -11.17 -16.06 -1.72
N HIS A 126 -11.95 -15.56 -0.76
CA HIS A 126 -12.33 -16.27 0.47
C HIS A 126 -13.81 -16.07 0.77
N THR A 127 -14.34 -16.89 1.67
CA THR A 127 -15.66 -16.65 2.26
C THR A 127 -15.55 -15.71 3.47
N ALA A 128 -16.65 -15.04 3.81
CA ALA A 128 -16.74 -14.23 5.03
C ALA A 128 -16.35 -15.02 6.29
N ASP A 129 -16.76 -16.30 6.38
CA ASP A 129 -16.42 -17.18 7.50
C ASP A 129 -14.93 -17.47 7.61
N GLN A 130 -14.24 -17.68 6.48
CA GLN A 130 -12.79 -17.90 6.48
C GLN A 130 -12.03 -16.66 6.96
N LEU A 131 -12.51 -15.47 6.60
CA LEU A 131 -11.93 -14.20 7.06
C LEU A 131 -12.20 -13.96 8.54
N ARG A 132 -13.42 -14.19 9.01
CA ARG A 132 -13.80 -14.09 10.43
C ARG A 132 -12.93 -14.98 11.31
N ILE A 133 -12.67 -16.23 10.89
CA ILE A 133 -11.75 -17.13 11.62
C ILE A 133 -10.32 -16.56 11.64
N SER A 134 -9.85 -16.05 10.51
CA SER A 134 -8.50 -15.48 10.38
C SER A 134 -8.33 -14.23 11.25
N ARG A 135 -9.32 -13.35 11.25
CA ARG A 135 -9.38 -12.14 12.07
C ARG A 135 -9.43 -12.49 13.56
N ALA A 136 -10.31 -13.38 13.98
CA ALA A 136 -10.41 -13.79 15.38
C ALA A 136 -9.09 -14.39 15.92
N ARG A 137 -8.39 -15.16 15.07
CA ARG A 137 -7.05 -15.68 15.42
C ARG A 137 -6.03 -14.55 15.58
N LEU A 138 -6.03 -13.58 14.66
CA LEU A 138 -5.13 -12.43 14.70
C LEU A 138 -5.41 -11.55 15.92
N GLN A 139 -6.67 -11.20 16.17
CA GLN A 139 -7.09 -10.40 17.33
C GLN A 139 -6.64 -11.02 18.65
N ARG A 140 -6.80 -12.34 18.84
CA ARG A 140 -6.28 -13.02 20.03
C ARG A 140 -4.75 -12.93 20.17
N ALA A 141 -4.01 -13.01 19.07
CA ALA A 141 -2.55 -12.87 19.10
C ALA A 141 -2.12 -11.43 19.41
N MET A 142 -2.82 -10.45 18.83
CA MET A 142 -2.65 -9.01 19.07
C MET A 142 -2.94 -8.64 20.53
N GLN A 143 -4.08 -9.06 21.07
CA GLN A 143 -4.47 -8.86 22.47
C GLN A 143 -3.42 -9.41 23.44
N ARG A 144 -2.98 -10.66 23.23
CA ARG A 144 -1.94 -11.28 24.06
C ARG A 144 -0.60 -10.55 24.02
N ALA A 145 -0.30 -9.88 22.91
CA ALA A 145 0.93 -9.12 22.73
C ALA A 145 0.79 -7.63 23.08
N ALA A 146 -0.40 -7.17 23.50
CA ALA A 146 -0.74 -5.75 23.68
C ALA A 146 -0.41 -4.91 22.42
N ILE A 147 -0.80 -5.42 21.25
CA ILE A 147 -0.59 -4.78 19.94
C ILE A 147 -1.95 -4.57 19.27
N ARG A 148 -2.15 -3.41 18.65
CA ARG A 148 -3.29 -3.15 17.76
C ARG A 148 -2.79 -2.70 16.40
N CYS A 149 -3.40 -3.18 15.32
CA CYS A 149 -3.35 -2.46 14.06
C CYS A 149 -4.42 -1.37 14.15
N GLU A 150 -4.00 -0.12 14.10
CA GLU A 150 -4.83 1.01 14.49
C GLU A 150 -5.24 1.87 13.28
N MET A 151 -4.43 1.83 12.21
CA MET A 151 -4.70 2.57 11.00
C MET A 151 -4.15 1.85 9.79
N MET A 152 -4.93 1.83 8.71
CA MET A 152 -4.52 1.45 7.37
C MET A 152 -4.96 2.55 6.41
N SER A 153 -4.07 3.07 5.59
CA SER A 153 -4.44 4.10 4.60
C SER A 153 -3.77 3.83 3.28
N CYS A 154 -4.38 4.27 2.18
CA CYS A 154 -3.82 4.12 0.85
C CYS A 154 -4.14 5.33 -0.02
N ARG A 155 -3.12 6.04 -0.49
CA ARG A 155 -3.23 7.09 -1.50
C ARG A 155 -3.19 6.46 -2.89
N VAL A 156 -4.23 6.70 -3.68
CA VAL A 156 -4.36 6.20 -5.06
C VAL A 156 -4.16 7.33 -6.07
N ILE A 157 -3.11 7.25 -6.88
CA ILE A 157 -2.76 8.26 -7.89
C ILE A 157 -3.03 7.67 -9.27
N GLY A 158 -4.06 8.19 -9.95
CA GLY A 158 -4.43 7.78 -11.31
C GLY A 158 -3.38 8.14 -12.36
N ALA A 159 -3.51 7.59 -13.57
CA ALA A 159 -2.54 7.88 -14.65
C ALA A 159 -2.53 9.36 -15.05
N GLU A 160 -3.71 9.98 -15.23
CA GLU A 160 -3.82 11.42 -15.52
C GLU A 160 -3.18 12.29 -14.44
N GLU A 161 -3.50 12.02 -13.17
CA GLU A 161 -2.94 12.75 -12.04
C GLU A 161 -1.42 12.61 -11.97
N LEU A 162 -0.91 11.38 -12.14
CA LEU A 162 0.52 11.12 -12.13
C LEU A 162 1.22 11.86 -13.27
N ASN A 163 0.67 11.81 -14.48
CA ASN A 163 1.25 12.48 -15.64
C ASN A 163 1.33 13.99 -15.46
N ARG A 164 0.26 14.60 -14.94
CA ARG A 164 0.24 16.03 -14.60
C ARG A 164 1.25 16.35 -13.49
N ALA A 165 1.29 15.54 -12.43
CA ALA A 165 2.22 15.75 -11.33
C ALA A 165 3.70 15.63 -11.76
N ILE A 166 4.02 14.73 -12.69
CA ILE A 166 5.36 14.61 -13.28
C ILE A 166 5.68 15.85 -14.12
N ALA A 167 4.75 16.29 -14.98
CA ALA A 167 4.93 17.50 -15.78
C ALA A 167 5.15 18.76 -14.92
N ASP A 168 4.46 18.86 -13.77
CA ASP A 168 4.52 20.02 -12.89
C ASP A 168 5.69 19.99 -11.88
N ARG A 169 5.94 18.82 -11.27
CA ARG A 169 6.76 18.70 -10.04
C ARG A 169 8.07 17.93 -10.24
N GLY A 170 8.30 17.36 -11.42
CA GLY A 170 9.53 16.64 -11.74
C GLY A 170 9.33 15.14 -11.87
N THR A 171 10.04 14.34 -11.08
CA THR A 171 10.15 12.90 -11.36
C THR A 171 9.05 12.09 -10.69
N LYS A 172 8.88 10.85 -11.14
CA LYS A 172 8.01 9.88 -10.47
C LYS A 172 8.43 9.62 -9.00
N ALA A 173 9.72 9.70 -8.70
CA ALA A 173 10.22 9.54 -7.35
C ALA A 173 9.76 10.68 -6.43
N ASP A 174 9.62 11.89 -6.97
CA ASP A 174 9.10 13.06 -6.24
C ASP A 174 7.61 12.89 -5.94
N VAL A 175 6.82 12.43 -6.90
CA VAL A 175 5.38 12.13 -6.67
C VAL A 175 5.20 11.04 -5.61
N ASN A 176 6.04 9.99 -5.63
CA ASN A 176 5.99 8.93 -4.62
C ASN A 176 6.39 9.44 -3.23
N PHE A 177 7.43 10.29 -3.18
CA PHE A 177 7.87 10.94 -1.96
C PHE A 177 6.78 11.85 -1.38
N ASP A 178 6.13 12.69 -2.19
CA ASP A 178 5.02 13.55 -1.76
C ASP A 178 3.85 12.74 -1.17
N ALA A 179 3.52 11.60 -1.79
CA ALA A 179 2.49 10.70 -1.29
C ALA A 179 2.87 10.08 0.07
N ALA A 180 4.13 9.65 0.23
CA ALA A 180 4.65 9.15 1.50
C ALA A 180 4.68 10.25 2.57
N VAL A 181 5.06 11.48 2.24
CA VAL A 181 5.04 12.63 3.15
C VAL A 181 3.65 12.92 3.69
N ARG A 182 2.61 12.82 2.86
CA ARG A 182 1.22 12.97 3.34
C ARG A 182 0.82 11.90 4.36
N LEU A 183 1.24 10.66 4.16
CA LEU A 183 1.02 9.59 5.15
C LEU A 183 1.81 9.83 6.43
N ILE A 184 3.07 10.28 6.32
CA ILE A 184 3.90 10.67 7.47
C ILE A 184 3.21 11.78 8.28
N ASP A 185 2.74 12.84 7.62
CA ASP A 185 2.08 13.97 8.29
C ASP A 185 0.75 13.56 8.94
N ALA A 186 -0.03 12.69 8.30
CA ALA A 186 -1.26 12.13 8.88
C ALA A 186 -0.97 11.27 10.12
N ILE A 187 0.05 10.42 10.07
CA ILE A 187 0.49 9.62 11.23
C ILE A 187 1.00 10.55 12.34
N TRP A 188 1.87 11.49 12.00
CA TRP A 188 2.49 12.40 12.97
C TRP A 188 1.45 13.27 13.67
N SER A 189 0.48 13.80 12.92
CA SER A 189 -0.61 14.63 13.46
C SER A 189 -1.57 13.85 14.35
N ARG A 190 -1.73 12.54 14.13
CA ARG A 190 -2.58 11.68 14.97
C ARG A 190 -1.92 11.29 16.29
N TRP A 191 -0.59 11.23 16.35
CA TRP A 191 0.18 10.89 17.54
C TRP A 191 1.33 11.87 17.77
N PRO A 192 1.03 13.16 18.04
CA PRO A 192 2.06 14.19 18.17
C PRO A 192 2.96 13.97 19.40
N ASP A 193 2.43 13.38 20.48
CA ASP A 193 3.15 13.26 21.75
C ASP A 193 3.88 11.91 21.92
N ASP A 194 3.64 10.95 21.03
CA ASP A 194 4.16 9.57 21.17
C ASP A 194 5.43 9.29 20.36
N HIS A 195 5.95 10.32 19.67
CA HIS A 195 7.10 10.23 18.78
C HIS A 195 7.04 9.02 17.83
N PRO A 196 6.21 9.03 16.78
CA PRO A 196 6.04 7.86 15.92
C PRO A 196 7.35 7.39 15.27
N ARG A 197 7.48 6.07 15.07
CA ARG A 197 8.57 5.43 14.34
C ARG A 197 8.05 4.90 13.01
N ILE A 198 8.38 5.56 11.91
CA ILE A 198 7.90 5.25 10.57
C ILE A 198 9.04 4.65 9.75
N ILE A 199 8.82 3.48 9.16
CA ILE A 199 9.75 2.85 8.23
C ILE A 199 9.13 2.84 6.83
N ILE A 200 9.92 3.14 5.82
CA ILE A 200 9.49 3.25 4.43
C ILE A 200 10.43 2.40 3.57
N ASP A 201 9.88 1.62 2.63
CA ASP A 201 10.74 1.02 1.61
C ASP A 201 11.37 2.12 0.74
N ARG A 202 12.63 1.91 0.36
CA ARG A 202 13.39 2.98 -0.29
C ARG A 202 12.87 3.26 -1.70
N HIS A 203 12.61 4.53 -2.00
CA HIS A 203 12.17 4.99 -3.32
C HIS A 203 13.33 4.99 -4.33
N GLY A 204 13.65 3.81 -4.89
CA GLY A 204 14.71 3.65 -5.88
C GLY A 204 16.11 4.00 -5.34
N GLY A 205 16.89 4.73 -6.13
CA GLY A 205 18.28 5.08 -5.80
C GLY A 205 18.44 6.25 -4.81
N ARG A 206 17.35 6.87 -4.36
CA ARG A 206 17.41 8.06 -3.50
C ARG A 206 17.92 7.69 -2.10
N THR A 207 18.99 8.36 -1.67
CA THR A 207 19.64 8.16 -0.37
C THR A 207 19.48 9.36 0.57
N ARG A 208 19.08 10.52 0.06
CA ARG A 208 18.90 11.76 0.82
C ARG A 208 17.46 12.28 0.71
N TYR A 209 16.83 12.52 1.85
CA TYR A 209 15.42 12.92 1.95
C TYR A 209 15.20 14.19 2.80
N GLY A 210 16.21 14.64 3.56
CA GLY A 210 16.12 15.76 4.51
C GLY A 210 15.46 17.02 3.92
N ASP A 211 16.08 17.62 2.90
CA ASP A 211 15.57 18.82 2.22
C ASP A 211 14.15 18.65 1.67
N GLY A 212 13.79 17.42 1.29
CA GLY A 212 12.44 17.09 0.82
C GLY A 212 11.40 17.27 1.92
N PHE A 213 11.73 16.90 3.16
CA PHE A 213 10.81 17.05 4.29
C PHE A 213 10.58 18.52 4.64
N GLU A 214 11.64 19.32 4.71
CA GLU A 214 11.52 20.74 5.09
C GLU A 214 10.73 21.54 4.04
N ARG A 215 10.88 21.19 2.76
CA ARG A 215 10.08 21.76 1.67
C ARG A 215 8.62 21.33 1.72
N ALA A 216 8.35 20.06 2.03
CA ALA A 216 7.01 19.50 1.95
C ALA A 216 6.17 19.73 3.21
N LEU A 217 6.81 19.89 4.38
CA LEU A 217 6.17 20.06 5.68
C LEU A 217 6.59 21.40 6.30
N ALA A 218 5.79 22.44 6.06
CA ALA A 218 6.07 23.78 6.59
C ALA A 218 6.31 23.77 8.12
N GLY A 219 7.36 24.49 8.56
CA GLY A 219 7.75 24.56 9.98
C GLY A 219 8.41 23.30 10.53
N THR A 220 8.81 22.37 9.67
CA THR A 220 9.52 21.14 10.05
C THR A 220 11.02 21.30 9.85
N THR A 221 11.81 20.86 10.83
CA THR A 221 13.25 20.66 10.69
C THR A 221 13.57 19.18 10.57
N ALA A 222 14.54 18.82 9.73
CA ALA A 222 14.96 17.44 9.53
C ALA A 222 16.39 17.20 10.03
N GLU A 223 16.52 16.59 11.21
CA GLU A 223 17.82 16.15 11.74
C GLU A 223 18.23 14.83 11.08
N VAL A 224 19.40 14.80 10.46
CA VAL A 224 19.99 13.60 9.86
C VAL A 224 20.62 12.73 10.95
N VAL A 225 20.03 11.56 11.22
CA VAL A 225 20.58 10.60 12.18
C VAL A 225 21.53 9.62 11.51
N ALA A 226 21.21 9.18 10.28
CA ALA A 226 22.06 8.29 9.50
C ALA A 226 21.74 8.39 8.01
N GLU A 227 22.77 8.36 7.16
CA GLU A 227 22.63 8.16 5.71
C GLU A 227 23.64 7.12 5.24
N THR A 228 23.19 5.89 5.09
CA THR A 228 24.00 4.76 4.62
C THR A 228 23.42 4.15 3.35
N THR A 229 24.20 3.26 2.74
CA THR A 229 23.76 2.50 1.57
C THR A 229 22.54 1.63 1.82
N SER A 230 22.21 1.27 3.06
CA SER A 230 21.07 0.41 3.40
C SER A 230 19.96 1.10 4.20
N MET A 231 20.23 2.28 4.77
CA MET A 231 19.25 3.03 5.56
C MET A 231 19.51 4.54 5.56
N SER A 232 18.46 5.33 5.40
CA SER A 232 18.48 6.79 5.64
C SER A 232 17.48 7.11 6.74
N ARG A 233 17.90 7.75 7.83
CA ARG A 233 17.08 8.00 9.02
C ARG A 233 17.13 9.47 9.42
N TYR A 234 15.95 10.01 9.69
CA TYR A 234 15.74 11.40 10.07
C TYR A 234 14.87 11.49 11.32
N ILE A 235 15.15 12.47 12.17
CA ILE A 235 14.20 12.94 13.19
C ILE A 235 13.61 14.25 12.67
N LEU A 236 12.32 14.24 12.39
CA LEU A 236 11.60 15.45 12.03
C LEU A 236 11.02 16.07 13.29
N SER A 237 11.13 17.40 13.41
CA SER A 237 10.58 18.14 14.55
C SER A 237 9.72 19.31 14.07
N ARG A 238 8.55 19.49 14.68
CA ARG A 238 7.61 20.59 14.39
C ARG A 238 6.83 20.91 15.67
N ALA A 239 6.84 22.18 16.07
CA ALA A 239 6.08 22.67 17.24
C ALA A 239 6.29 21.82 18.53
N GLY A 240 7.53 21.39 18.80
CA GLY A 240 7.87 20.58 19.98
C GLY A 240 7.57 19.07 19.87
N SER A 241 6.80 18.66 18.86
CA SER A 241 6.56 17.25 18.53
C SER A 241 7.67 16.68 17.65
N LYS A 242 7.88 15.36 17.70
CA LYS A 242 8.90 14.64 16.93
C LYS A 242 8.34 13.41 16.21
N VAL A 243 8.94 13.05 15.09
CA VAL A 243 8.73 11.76 14.42
C VAL A 243 10.05 11.25 13.87
N THR A 244 10.31 9.94 13.97
CA THR A 244 11.48 9.33 13.32
C THR A 244 11.03 8.62 12.06
N VAL A 245 11.62 9.00 10.93
CA VAL A 245 11.37 8.38 9.63
C VAL A 245 12.63 7.69 9.16
N SER A 246 12.53 6.42 8.76
CA SER A 246 13.64 5.65 8.18
C SER A 246 13.26 5.08 6.82
N PHE A 247 14.04 5.39 5.79
CA PHE A 247 14.01 4.72 4.50
C PHE A 247 14.99 3.56 4.53
N ALA A 248 14.53 2.33 4.34
CA ALA A 248 15.36 1.14 4.37
C ALA A 248 15.25 0.37 3.05
N THR A 249 16.34 -0.24 2.62
CA THR A 249 16.31 -1.17 1.48
C THR A 249 15.64 -2.48 1.86
N GLU A 250 14.74 -2.98 1.01
CA GLU A 250 14.01 -4.24 1.20
C GLU A 250 13.26 -4.26 2.55
N ALA A 251 12.65 -3.13 2.89
CA ALA A 251 12.00 -2.91 4.16
C ALA A 251 10.78 -3.82 4.35
N ASP A 252 10.07 -4.15 3.27
CA ASP A 252 8.94 -5.10 3.24
C ASP A 252 9.35 -6.54 3.60
N GLY A 253 10.60 -6.93 3.36
CA GLY A 253 11.17 -8.20 3.82
C GLY A 253 11.63 -8.18 5.29
N ARG A 254 11.78 -7.01 5.89
CA ARG A 254 12.45 -6.80 7.18
C ARG A 254 11.55 -6.29 8.29
N PHE A 255 10.46 -5.58 7.94
CA PHE A 255 9.57 -4.93 8.89
C PHE A 255 8.11 -5.23 8.54
N LEU A 256 7.38 -5.89 9.45
CA LEU A 256 6.00 -6.32 9.21
C LEU A 256 5.06 -5.16 8.83
N PRO A 257 5.15 -3.96 9.44
CA PRO A 257 4.30 -2.85 9.03
C PRO A 257 4.50 -2.46 7.56
N VAL A 258 5.74 -2.51 7.07
CA VAL A 258 6.05 -2.22 5.66
C VAL A 258 5.55 -3.34 4.76
N ALA A 259 5.74 -4.60 5.17
CA ALA A 259 5.21 -5.75 4.45
C ALA A 259 3.69 -5.67 4.28
N LEU A 260 2.95 -5.32 5.33
CA LEU A 260 1.51 -5.17 5.28
C LEU A 260 1.09 -3.96 4.43
N ALA A 261 1.83 -2.85 4.49
CA ALA A 261 1.62 -1.69 3.60
C ALA A 261 1.82 -2.08 2.13
N SER A 262 2.85 -2.86 1.80
CA SER A 262 3.10 -3.42 0.47
C SER A 262 1.89 -4.22 -0.02
N MET A 263 1.38 -5.10 0.84
CA MET A 263 0.23 -5.93 0.54
C MET A 263 -1.04 -5.10 0.33
N LEU A 264 -1.27 -4.08 1.17
CA LEU A 264 -2.41 -3.17 1.06
C LEU A 264 -2.36 -2.38 -0.25
N ALA A 265 -1.23 -1.73 -0.55
CA ALA A 265 -1.03 -0.99 -1.79
C ALA A 265 -1.26 -1.89 -3.01
N LYS A 266 -0.71 -3.11 -2.98
CA LYS A 266 -0.88 -4.08 -4.06
C LYS A 266 -2.34 -4.52 -4.19
N TYR A 267 -3.02 -4.82 -3.09
CA TYR A 267 -4.41 -5.26 -3.13
C TYR A 267 -5.34 -4.18 -3.69
N VAL A 268 -5.24 -2.94 -3.20
CA VAL A 268 -6.00 -1.78 -3.72
C VAL A 268 -5.72 -1.58 -5.22
N ARG A 269 -4.44 -1.62 -5.63
CA ARG A 269 -4.08 -1.50 -7.04
C ARG A 269 -4.74 -2.59 -7.89
N GLU A 270 -4.66 -3.85 -7.45
CA GLU A 270 -5.18 -4.96 -8.25
C GLU A 270 -6.71 -4.94 -8.34
N LEU A 271 -7.44 -4.51 -7.29
CA LEU A 271 -8.89 -4.27 -7.37
C LEU A 271 -9.24 -3.18 -8.42
N LEU A 272 -8.49 -2.08 -8.45
CA LEU A 272 -8.67 -1.04 -9.47
C LEU A 272 -8.29 -1.54 -10.87
N MET A 273 -7.28 -2.40 -11.00
CA MET A 273 -6.96 -3.08 -12.26
C MET A 273 -8.06 -4.05 -12.69
N LEU A 274 -8.75 -4.71 -11.76
CA LEU A 274 -9.91 -5.55 -12.08
C LEU A 274 -11.04 -4.69 -12.67
N ARG A 275 -11.38 -3.56 -12.04
CA ARG A 275 -12.37 -2.61 -12.59
C ARG A 275 -12.00 -2.17 -14.01
N LEU A 276 -10.74 -1.77 -14.23
CA LEU A 276 -10.24 -1.36 -15.54
C LEU A 276 -10.41 -2.47 -16.58
N ASN A 277 -9.95 -3.70 -16.26
CA ASN A 277 -10.06 -4.82 -17.18
C ASN A 277 -11.52 -5.19 -17.47
N CYS A 278 -12.40 -5.18 -16.46
CA CYS A 278 -13.83 -5.44 -16.62
C CYS A 278 -14.49 -4.41 -17.53
N PHE A 279 -14.17 -3.13 -17.37
CA PHE A 279 -14.74 -2.06 -18.19
C PHE A 279 -14.48 -2.23 -19.69
N PHE A 280 -13.22 -2.51 -20.07
CA PHE A 280 -12.86 -2.69 -21.47
C PHE A 280 -13.33 -4.05 -22.02
N ARG A 281 -13.29 -5.11 -21.21
CA ARG A 281 -13.80 -6.44 -21.62
C ARG A 281 -15.31 -6.44 -21.86
N ALA A 282 -16.07 -5.64 -21.12
CA ALA A 282 -17.51 -5.47 -21.39
C ALA A 282 -17.80 -4.90 -22.78
N ARG A 283 -16.83 -4.18 -23.38
CA ARG A 283 -16.93 -3.59 -24.73
C ARG A 283 -16.20 -4.40 -25.80
N MET A 284 -15.26 -5.25 -25.39
CA MET A 284 -14.47 -6.11 -26.26
C MET A 284 -14.27 -7.47 -25.56
N PRO A 285 -15.24 -8.39 -25.66
CA PRO A 285 -15.24 -9.64 -24.88
C PRO A 285 -13.98 -10.51 -25.07
N GLN A 286 -13.36 -10.46 -26.25
CA GLN A 286 -12.14 -11.19 -26.61
C GLN A 286 -10.84 -10.56 -26.04
N LEU A 287 -10.92 -9.38 -25.42
CA LEU A 287 -9.77 -8.66 -24.90
C LEU A 287 -9.13 -9.44 -23.75
N LYS A 288 -7.85 -9.80 -23.90
CA LYS A 288 -7.09 -10.43 -22.82
C LYS A 288 -6.70 -9.38 -21.77
N PRO A 289 -6.91 -9.65 -20.46
CA PRO A 289 -6.61 -8.69 -19.42
C PRO A 289 -5.13 -8.30 -19.37
N THR A 290 -4.85 -7.14 -18.79
CA THR A 290 -3.49 -6.63 -18.57
C THR A 290 -3.19 -6.51 -17.08
N ALA A 291 -1.97 -6.88 -16.70
CA ALA A 291 -1.39 -6.51 -15.40
C ALA A 291 -0.86 -5.07 -15.40
N GLY A 292 -0.70 -4.50 -16.60
CA GLY A 292 -0.35 -3.13 -16.88
C GLY A 292 1.15 -2.88 -17.03
N TYR A 293 2.00 -3.91 -17.01
CA TYR A 293 3.44 -3.75 -17.22
C TYR A 293 3.75 -3.45 -18.68
N PHE A 294 4.99 -3.08 -18.98
CA PHE A 294 5.34 -2.51 -20.28
C PHE A 294 5.00 -3.43 -21.46
N THR A 295 5.40 -4.69 -21.40
CA THR A 295 5.19 -5.65 -22.50
C THR A 295 3.71 -5.97 -22.70
N ASP A 296 2.99 -6.35 -21.63
CA ASP A 296 1.57 -6.70 -21.74
C ASP A 296 0.68 -5.47 -21.92
N GLY A 297 1.08 -4.32 -21.38
CA GLY A 297 0.42 -3.03 -21.52
C GLY A 297 0.52 -2.46 -22.93
N ARG A 298 1.66 -2.57 -23.62
CA ARG A 298 1.77 -2.15 -25.04
C ARG A 298 0.83 -2.94 -25.95
N ARG A 299 0.73 -4.25 -25.72
CA ARG A 299 -0.24 -5.12 -26.38
C ARG A 299 -1.66 -4.62 -26.10
N TYR A 300 -2.01 -4.46 -24.82
CA TYR A 300 -3.32 -4.02 -24.40
C TYR A 300 -3.71 -2.67 -25.01
N LEU A 301 -2.82 -1.67 -24.97
CA LEU A 301 -3.02 -0.35 -25.56
C LEU A 301 -3.32 -0.42 -27.06
N THR A 302 -2.57 -1.26 -27.79
CA THR A 302 -2.80 -1.47 -29.22
C THR A 302 -4.20 -2.04 -29.48
N GLU A 303 -4.62 -3.02 -28.71
CA GLU A 303 -5.92 -3.67 -28.83
C GLU A 303 -7.09 -2.71 -28.52
N ILE A 304 -6.98 -1.90 -27.46
CA ILE A 304 -8.07 -0.99 -27.04
C ILE A 304 -8.06 0.36 -27.75
N LYS A 305 -7.07 0.65 -28.61
CA LYS A 305 -6.93 1.94 -29.32
C LYS A 305 -8.22 2.38 -30.04
N PRO A 306 -8.97 1.49 -30.74
CA PRO A 306 -10.24 1.88 -31.36
C PRO A 306 -11.28 2.35 -30.34
N LEU A 307 -11.38 1.69 -29.18
CA LEU A 307 -12.33 2.05 -28.11
C LEU A 307 -11.97 3.39 -27.48
N ILE A 308 -10.69 3.61 -27.18
CA ILE A 308 -10.21 4.88 -26.63
C ILE A 308 -10.59 6.05 -27.56
N LYS A 309 -10.41 5.87 -28.88
CA LYS A 309 -10.77 6.88 -29.89
C LYS A 309 -12.28 7.15 -29.90
N GLN A 310 -13.10 6.10 -29.87
CA GLN A 310 -14.57 6.24 -29.83
C GLN A 310 -15.07 6.96 -28.57
N MET A 311 -14.39 6.75 -27.44
CA MET A 311 -14.74 7.37 -26.17
C MET A 311 -14.19 8.79 -25.99
N ASN A 312 -13.44 9.33 -26.97
CA ASN A 312 -12.72 10.60 -26.86
C ASN A 312 -11.79 10.68 -25.63
N VAL A 313 -11.19 9.55 -25.24
CA VAL A 313 -10.23 9.48 -24.15
C VAL A 313 -8.83 9.77 -24.70
N THR A 314 -8.08 10.66 -24.06
CA THR A 314 -6.69 10.89 -24.42
C THR A 314 -5.79 9.81 -23.79
N GLN A 315 -4.68 9.48 -24.45
CA GLN A 315 -3.78 8.45 -23.94
C GLN A 315 -3.22 8.81 -22.54
N SER A 316 -2.97 10.09 -22.27
CA SER A 316 -2.48 10.58 -20.97
C SER A 316 -3.48 10.41 -19.83
N GLN A 317 -4.76 10.19 -20.11
CA GLN A 317 -5.75 9.89 -19.08
C GLN A 317 -5.66 8.44 -18.58
N LEU A 318 -5.28 7.52 -19.47
CA LEU A 318 -5.31 6.08 -19.21
C LEU A 318 -3.93 5.47 -18.98
N VAL A 319 -2.91 5.99 -19.68
CA VAL A 319 -1.55 5.47 -19.72
C VAL A 319 -0.63 6.45 -19.04
N ARG A 320 0.25 5.95 -18.18
CA ARG A 320 1.31 6.75 -17.58
C ARG A 320 2.39 6.99 -18.62
N LEU A 321 2.70 8.25 -18.82
CA LEU A 321 3.76 8.71 -19.71
C LEU A 321 5.09 8.57 -18.96
N HIS A 322 6.10 8.07 -19.66
CA HIS A 322 7.47 7.93 -19.15
C HIS A 322 8.31 9.11 -19.62
#